data_AF-A0A7J4AC16-F1
#
_entry.id   AF-A0A7J4AC16-F1
#
_cell.length_a   1.000
_cell.length_b   1.000
_cell.length_c   1.000
_cell.angle_alpha   90.00
_cell.angle_beta   90.00
_cell.angle_gamma   90.00
#
_symmetry.space_group_name_H-M   'P 1'
#
loop_
_entity.id
_entity.type
_entity.pdbx_description
1 polymer ?
#
loop_
_entity_poly.entity_id
_entity_poly.type
_entity_poly.pdbx_seq_one_letter_code
_entity_poly.pdbx_strand_id
1 'polypeptide(L)' 'MSRKGYPFRHDIERAILEIINSNKHKEKRILPFELCKEVSKKLEKHGFYTGHINVKRVWKIFVDMIRKNKIKIKLESS' A
#
# COMPACT_ATOMS: atom_id res chain seq x y z
N MET A 1 0.53 23.27 -8.18
CA MET A 1 1.24 21.97 -8.27
C MET A 1 0.39 21.02 -9.11
N SER A 2 0.83 20.67 -10.32
CA SER A 2 0.14 19.66 -11.12
C SER A 2 0.30 18.32 -10.43
N ARG A 3 -0.81 17.70 -10.02
CA ARG A 3 -0.79 16.32 -9.59
C ARG A 3 -0.32 15.49 -10.80
N LYS A 4 0.63 14.58 -10.58
CA LYS A 4 0.91 13.48 -11.51
C LYS A 4 -0.39 12.73 -11.77
N GLY A 5 -0.43 12.03 -12.91
CA GLY A 5 -1.58 11.21 -13.31
C GLY A 5 -1.95 10.15 -12.27
N TYR A 6 -2.90 9.29 -12.62
CA TYR A 6 -3.31 8.21 -11.75
C TYR A 6 -2.16 7.20 -11.55
N PRO A 7 -1.87 6.74 -10.32
CA PRO A 7 -0.73 5.86 -10.06
C PRO A 7 -0.91 4.49 -10.71
N PHE A 8 0.18 4.01 -11.31
CA PHE A 8 0.23 2.66 -11.84
C PHE A 8 0.37 1.63 -10.72
N ARG A 9 0.26 0.35 -11.08
CA ARG A 9 0.44 -0.75 -10.11
C ARG A 9 1.79 -0.66 -9.39
N HIS A 10 2.88 -0.38 -10.11
CA HIS A 10 4.22 -0.33 -9.54
C HIS A 10 4.41 0.81 -8.55
N ASP A 11 3.74 1.95 -8.75
CA ASP A 11 3.74 3.07 -7.80
C ASP A 11 3.07 2.67 -6.48
N ILE A 12 1.95 1.95 -6.57
CA ILE A 12 1.23 1.42 -5.41
C ILE A 12 2.08 0.37 -4.69
N GLU A 13 2.71 -0.56 -5.43
CA GLU A 13 3.63 -1.56 -4.85
C GLU A 13 4.77 -0.90 -4.08
N ARG A 14 5.38 0.15 -4.65
CA ARG A 14 6.45 0.92 -4.00
C ARG A 14 5.95 1.59 -2.72
N ALA A 15 4.81 2.28 -2.78
CA ALA A 15 4.21 2.92 -1.60
C ALA A 15 3.91 1.92 -0.48
N ILE A 16 3.39 0.73 -0.83
CA ILE A 16 3.13 -0.36 0.13
C ILE A 16 4.44 -0.82 0.79
N LEU A 17 5.52 -1.05 0.01
CA LEU A 17 6.82 -1.47 0.56
C LEU A 17 7.36 -0.45 1.56
N GLU A 18 7.29 0.84 1.22
CA GLU A 18 7.77 1.90 2.12
C GLU A 18 6.99 1.96 3.43
N ILE A 19 5.67 1.71 3.38
CA ILE A 19 4.82 1.67 4.58
C ILE A 19 5.18 0.47 5.46
N ILE A 20 5.34 -0.71 4.87
CA ILE A 20 5.62 -1.93 5.63
C ILE A 20 7.03 -1.94 6.21
N ASN A 21 8.01 -1.41 5.46
CA ASN A 21 9.38 -1.28 5.95
C ASN A 21 9.54 -0.16 6.99
N SER A 22 8.54 0.70 7.17
CA SER A 22 8.55 1.68 8.25
C SER A 22 8.34 0.99 9.59
N ASN A 23 9.04 1.46 10.64
CA ASN A 23 8.98 0.88 11.99
C ASN A 23 7.56 0.83 12.59
N LYS A 24 6.59 1.53 11.99
CA LYS A 24 5.19 1.61 12.45
C LYS A 24 4.40 0.31 12.29
N HIS A 25 4.80 -0.58 11.38
CA HIS A 25 4.02 -1.77 11.00
C HIS A 25 4.73 -3.10 11.15
N LYS A 26 5.94 -3.13 11.73
CA LYS A 26 6.71 -4.36 11.91
C LYS A 26 6.02 -5.42 12.78
N GLU A 27 5.14 -5.01 13.69
CA GLU A 27 4.50 -5.89 14.68
C GLU A 27 2.97 -5.77 14.70
N LYS A 28 2.40 -4.93 13.83
CA LYS A 28 0.97 -4.61 13.87
C LYS A 28 0.22 -5.27 12.72
N ARG A 29 -0.95 -5.86 13.04
CA ARG A 29 -1.92 -6.30 12.02
C ARG A 29 -2.34 -5.09 11.19
N ILE A 30 -2.09 -5.14 9.89
CA ILE A 30 -2.47 -4.07 8.97
C ILE A 30 -3.91 -4.31 8.52
N LEU A 31 -4.82 -3.41 8.88
CA LEU A 31 -6.20 -3.45 8.40
C LEU A 31 -6.28 -2.93 6.95
N PRO A 32 -7.12 -3.51 6.08
CA PRO A 32 -7.20 -3.11 4.67
C PRO A 32 -7.49 -1.61 4.46
N PHE A 33 -8.38 -1.03 5.28
CA PHE A 33 -8.73 0.39 5.17
C PHE A 33 -7.58 1.30 5.62
N GLU A 34 -6.84 0.91 6.66
CA GLU A 34 -5.68 1.66 7.14
C GLU A 34 -4.57 1.67 6.09
N LEU A 35 -4.29 0.49 5.51
CA LEU A 35 -3.32 0.38 4.42
C LEU A 35 -3.70 1.30 3.27
N CYS A 36 -4.97 1.25 2.83
CA CYS A 36 -5.43 2.11 1.75
C CYS A 36 -5.25 3.59 2.08
N LYS A 37 -5.59 4.02 3.29
CA LYS A 37 -5.45 5.42 3.74
C LYS A 37 -3.99 5.86 3.75
N GLU A 38 -3.09 5.02 4.25
CA GLU A 38 -1.66 5.34 4.30
C GLU A 38 -1.02 5.34 2.90
N VAL A 39 -1.38 4.37 2.04
CA VAL A 39 -0.94 4.31 0.65
C VAL A 39 -1.38 5.57 -0.11
N SER A 40 -2.64 5.99 0.02
CA SER A 40 -3.12 7.23 -0.62
C SER A 40 -2.34 8.45 -0.15
N LYS A 41 -2.14 8.62 1.17
CA LYS A 41 -1.33 9.73 1.70
C LYS A 41 0.09 9.71 1.18
N LYS A 42 0.70 8.53 1.06
CA LYS A 42 2.06 8.37 0.55
C LYS A 42 2.13 8.76 -0.93
N LEU A 43 1.20 8.28 -1.75
CA LEU A 43 1.12 8.59 -3.17
C LEU A 43 0.85 10.08 -3.43
N GLU A 44 -0.01 10.72 -2.62
CA GLU A 44 -0.24 12.16 -2.66
C GLU A 44 1.03 12.96 -2.37
N LYS A 45 1.84 12.54 -1.38
CA LYS A 45 3.16 13.15 -1.11
C LYS A 45 4.13 13.02 -2.29
N HIS A 46 4.01 11.95 -3.08
CA HIS A 46 4.77 11.78 -4.33
C HIS A 46 4.15 12.52 -5.53
N GLY A 47 3.05 13.24 -5.30
CA GLY A 47 2.36 14.08 -6.27
C GLY A 47 1.25 13.39 -7.05
N PHE A 48 0.90 12.13 -6.78
CA PHE A 48 -0.12 11.40 -7.55
C PHE A 48 -1.56 11.79 -7.18
N TYR A 49 -2.49 11.64 -8.13
CA TYR A 49 -3.92 11.70 -7.86
C TYR A 49 -4.46 10.36 -7.33
N THR A 50 -5.09 10.39 -6.16
CA THR A 50 -5.52 9.20 -5.39
C THR A 50 -7.03 9.07 -5.25
N GLY A 51 -7.82 9.98 -5.83
CA GLY A 51 -9.27 10.02 -5.62
C GLY A 51 -10.05 8.79 -6.09
N HIS A 52 -9.46 7.95 -6.96
CA HIS A 52 -10.04 6.67 -7.38
C HIS A 52 -9.34 5.44 -6.81
N ILE A 53 -8.38 5.62 -5.90
CA ILE A 53 -7.78 4.51 -5.18
C ILE A 53 -8.82 3.98 -4.18
N ASN A 54 -9.10 2.69 -4.27
CA ASN A 54 -10.01 2.01 -3.35
C ASN A 54 -9.31 0.90 -2.57
N VAL A 55 -9.92 0.54 -1.45
CA VAL A 55 -9.40 -0.48 -0.52
C VAL A 55 -9.19 -1.81 -1.23
N LYS A 56 -10.14 -2.23 -2.07
CA LYS A 56 -10.08 -3.51 -2.80
C LYS A 56 -8.85 -3.61 -3.70
N ARG A 57 -8.51 -2.54 -4.42
CA ARG A 57 -7.35 -2.48 -5.32
C ARG A 57 -6.04 -2.54 -4.55
N VAL A 58 -5.90 -1.72 -3.51
CA VAL A 58 -4.69 -1.68 -2.68
C VAL A 58 -4.49 -3.03 -1.98
N TRP A 59 -5.55 -3.59 -1.40
CA TRP A 59 -5.51 -4.87 -0.71
C TRP A 59 -5.15 -6.02 -1.64
N LYS A 60 -5.72 -6.06 -2.85
CA LYS A 60 -5.37 -7.07 -3.86
C LYS A 60 -3.89 -7.01 -4.21
N ILE A 61 -3.34 -5.81 -4.42
CA ILE A 61 -1.92 -5.63 -4.73
C ILE A 61 -1.04 -6.08 -3.57
N PHE A 62 -1.40 -5.71 -2.33
CA PHE A 62 -0.70 -6.14 -1.13
C PHE A 62 -0.68 -7.67 -0.96
N VAL A 63 -1.83 -8.34 -1.10
CA VAL A 63 -1.91 -9.82 -1.03
C VAL A 63 -1.09 -10.48 -2.15
N ASP A 64 -1.15 -9.93 -3.37
CA ASP A 64 -0.32 -10.42 -4.48
C ASP A 64 1.19 -10.30 -4.17
N MET A 65 1.61 -9.22 -3.50
CA MET A 65 3.01 -9.03 -3.11
C MET A 65 3.45 -10.01 -2.03
N ILE A 66 2.58 -10.34 -1.06
CA ILE A 66 2.85 -11.39 -0.05
C ILE A 66 2.99 -12.74 -0.73
N ARG A 67 2.05 -13.11 -1.61
CA ARG A 67 2.07 -14.39 -2.35
C ARG A 67 3.34 -14.55 -3.19
N LYS A 68 3.90 -13.44 -3.70
CA LYS A 68 5.14 -13.42 -4.48
C LYS A 68 6.41 -13.33 -3.62
N ASN A 69 6.31 -13.49 -2.29
CA ASN A 69 7.42 -13.32 -1.34
C ASN A 69 8.14 -11.96 -1.43
N LYS A 70 7.51 -10.94 -2.04
CA LYS A 70 8.06 -9.56 -2.05
C LYS A 70 7.92 -8.89 -0.69
N ILE A 71 7.02 -9.38 0.15
CA ILE A 71 6.82 -8.94 1.54
C ILE A 71 6.73 -10.20 2.41
N LYS A 72 7.54 -10.28 3.46
CA LYS A 72 7.39 -11.28 4.53
C LYS A 72 6.59 -10.67 5.68
N ILE A 73 5.35 -11.14 5.86
CA ILE A 73 4.50 -10.75 7.00
C ILE A 73 4.00 -12.04 7.63
N LYS A 74 3.99 -12.13 8.96
CA LYS A 74 3.33 -13.24 9.66
C LYS A 74 1.81 -13.05 9.54
N LEU A 75 1.19 -13.76 8.61
CA LEU A 75 -0.25 -13.98 8.60
C LEU A 75 -0.50 -15.26 9.39
N GLU A 76 -0.91 -15.14 10.66
CA GLU A 76 -1.49 -16.30 11.35
C GLU A 76 -2.87 -16.54 10.77
N SER A 77 -3.03 -17.70 10.14
CA SER A 77 -4.34 -18.30 9.85
C SER A 77 -4.93 -18.74 11.18
N SER A 78 -5.89 -17.99 11.71
CA SER A 78 -6.81 -18.47 12.76
C SER A 78 -8.06 -19.04 12.12
#